data_AF-A0A6V7HRA3-F1
#
_entry.id   AF-A0A6V7HRA3-F1
#
_cell.length_a   1.000
_cell.length_b   1.000
_cell.length_c   1.000
_cell.angle_alpha   90.00
_cell.angle_beta   90.00
_cell.angle_gamma   90.00
#
_symmetry.space_group_name_H-M   'P 1'
#
loop_
_entity.id
_entity.type
_entity.pdbx_description
1 polymer ?
#
loop_
_entity_poly.entity_id
_entity_poly.type
_entity_poly.pdbx_seq_one_letter_code
_entity_poly.pdbx_strand_id
1 'polypeptide(L)'
;VPHIESEILRLTTDQLITCKSNINSLVCHCIDTLVDEHPFRVVYALQTLAAVFQSMYKKASQGDCEFNLIDTLVGFDSAEQRMTTLMQHCNNFLTGEYPDSLKSLCLKLLLIITTGMDNLNQNSLLEYVMVNGVFESLIQLLRHTASRNRHGNDGVLLLTLLVNYRKHESANPYIVKLSILDDELALNGYGQVISSSLTDFCRQFVQQKAEVQTSWLSSLTSMVGSMFIGEEEANNQQVRANNALLLALYEATHLNRNFVTTLAFTQSDTSAPPSPNNTLGPNATAPTQPPDIITQPFNLLAIFLQYCSIVMQ
;
A
#
# COMPACT_ATOMS: atom_id res chain seq x y z
N VAL A 1 -8.15 -9.17 19.11
CA VAL A 1 -8.36 -8.81 17.69
C VAL A 1 -9.23 -9.83 16.94
N PRO A 2 -8.81 -11.10 16.71
CA PRO A 2 -9.60 -12.04 15.90
C PRO A 2 -10.98 -12.37 16.51
N HIS A 3 -11.09 -12.34 17.85
CA HIS A 3 -12.36 -12.54 18.53
C HIS A 3 -13.37 -11.40 18.27
N ILE A 4 -12.94 -10.14 18.25
CA ILE A 4 -13.83 -9.00 17.98
C ILE A 4 -14.36 -9.09 16.54
N GLU A 5 -13.48 -9.43 15.60
CA GLU A 5 -13.88 -9.61 14.20
C GLU A 5 -14.89 -10.73 14.04
N SER A 6 -14.67 -11.90 14.66
CA SER A 6 -15.62 -13.00 14.60
C SER A 6 -16.96 -12.66 15.23
N GLU A 7 -16.97 -11.95 16.35
CA GLU A 7 -18.22 -11.57 17.03
C GLU A 7 -19.02 -10.57 16.19
N ILE A 8 -18.39 -9.51 15.66
CA ILE A 8 -19.07 -8.53 14.81
C ILE A 8 -19.69 -9.20 13.58
N LEU A 9 -18.96 -10.12 12.93
CA LEU A 9 -19.46 -10.83 11.76
C LEU A 9 -20.66 -11.75 12.08
N ARG A 10 -20.75 -12.27 13.31
CA ARG A 10 -21.85 -13.14 13.77
C ARG A 10 -23.12 -12.38 14.13
N LEU A 11 -23.04 -11.08 14.43
CA LEU A 11 -24.22 -10.29 14.81
C LEU A 11 -25.24 -10.22 13.67
N THR A 12 -26.53 -10.36 13.97
CA THR A 12 -27.58 -9.99 13.03
C THR A 12 -27.73 -8.47 12.94
N THR A 13 -28.47 -7.96 11.95
CA THR A 13 -28.73 -6.52 11.79
C THR A 13 -29.37 -5.91 13.06
N ASP A 14 -30.35 -6.58 13.66
CA ASP A 14 -31.01 -6.11 14.90
C ASP A 14 -30.05 -6.07 16.09
N GLN A 15 -29.17 -7.07 16.20
CA GLN A 15 -28.15 -7.13 17.25
C GLN A 15 -27.09 -6.03 17.03
N LEU A 16 -26.72 -5.77 15.79
CA LEU A 16 -25.79 -4.70 15.43
C LEU A 16 -26.36 -3.32 15.81
N ILE A 17 -27.65 -3.08 15.55
CA ILE A 17 -28.35 -1.85 15.96
C ILE A 17 -28.34 -1.72 17.49
N THR A 18 -28.56 -2.83 18.22
CA THR A 18 -28.54 -2.83 19.69
C THR A 18 -27.13 -2.58 20.24
N CYS A 19 -26.10 -3.10 19.59
CA CYS A 19 -24.70 -2.93 19.96
C CYS A 19 -24.08 -1.62 19.43
N LYS A 20 -24.81 -0.82 18.65
CA LYS A 20 -24.34 0.41 18.01
C LYS A 20 -23.60 1.33 18.98
N SER A 21 -24.20 1.63 20.14
CA SER A 21 -23.60 2.53 21.13
C SER A 21 -22.28 1.99 21.68
N ASN A 22 -22.16 0.68 21.85
CA ASN A 22 -20.94 0.02 22.31
C ASN A 22 -19.84 0.07 21.25
N ILE A 23 -20.18 -0.18 19.98
CA ILE A 23 -19.23 -0.09 18.86
C ILE A 23 -18.73 1.36 18.72
N ASN A 24 -19.66 2.32 18.72
CA ASN A 24 -19.34 3.73 18.67
C ASN A 24 -18.40 4.15 19.81
N SER A 25 -18.73 3.77 21.06
CA SER A 25 -17.89 4.06 22.21
C SER A 25 -16.52 3.41 22.12
N LEU A 26 -16.43 2.17 21.60
CA LEU A 26 -15.16 1.47 21.40
C LEU A 26 -14.28 2.20 20.39
N VAL A 27 -14.84 2.57 19.23
CA VAL A 27 -14.11 3.32 18.19
C VAL A 27 -13.64 4.66 18.72
N CYS A 28 -14.51 5.43 19.37
CA CYS A 28 -14.16 6.73 19.95
C CYS A 28 -13.04 6.58 20.99
N HIS A 29 -13.16 5.62 21.91
CA HIS A 29 -12.13 5.37 22.92
C HIS A 29 -10.79 4.95 22.30
N CYS A 30 -10.81 4.14 21.25
CA CYS A 30 -9.59 3.79 20.53
C CYS A 30 -8.94 5.02 19.88
N ILE A 31 -9.71 5.90 19.25
CA ILE A 31 -9.21 7.16 18.67
C ILE A 31 -8.59 8.03 19.77
N ASP A 32 -9.28 8.21 20.91
CA ASP A 32 -8.78 8.99 22.04
C ASP A 32 -7.50 8.39 22.65
N THR A 33 -7.32 7.08 22.57
CA THR A 33 -6.12 6.37 23.07
C THR A 33 -4.90 6.55 22.15
N LEU A 34 -5.06 7.03 20.91
CA LEU A 34 -3.94 7.23 19.99
C LEU A 34 -2.97 8.34 20.41
N VAL A 35 -3.36 9.19 21.37
CA VAL A 35 -2.48 10.21 21.96
C VAL A 35 -1.72 9.73 23.21
N ASP A 36 -1.99 8.51 23.69
CA ASP A 36 -1.37 7.98 24.91
C ASP A 36 0.16 7.83 24.75
N GLU A 37 0.90 8.15 25.82
CA GLU A 37 2.35 8.02 25.86
C GLU A 37 2.82 6.55 25.81
N HIS A 38 1.96 5.60 26.22
CA HIS A 38 2.29 4.18 26.26
C HIS A 38 2.16 3.56 24.87
N PRO A 39 3.26 3.14 24.21
CA PRO A 39 3.24 2.69 22.83
C PRO A 39 2.38 1.44 22.62
N PHE A 40 2.29 0.55 23.62
CA PHE A 40 1.43 -0.63 23.54
C PHE A 40 -0.05 -0.28 23.46
N ARG A 41 -0.51 0.74 24.18
CA ARG A 41 -1.91 1.17 24.15
C ARG A 41 -2.28 1.71 22.78
N VAL A 42 -1.41 2.55 22.21
CA VAL A 42 -1.56 3.09 20.85
C VAL A 42 -1.64 1.95 19.83
N VAL A 43 -0.71 0.98 19.88
CA VAL A 43 -0.70 -0.17 18.97
C VAL A 43 -1.98 -1.00 19.09
N TYR A 44 -2.42 -1.34 20.30
CA TYR A 44 -3.64 -2.12 20.50
C TYR A 44 -4.90 -1.37 20.09
N ALA A 45 -4.95 -0.05 20.30
CA ALA A 45 -6.05 0.79 19.83
C ALA A 45 -6.12 0.78 18.29
N LEU A 46 -5.00 0.99 17.60
CA LEU A 46 -4.92 0.94 16.13
C LEU A 46 -5.27 -0.45 15.56
N GLN A 47 -4.80 -1.53 16.20
CA GLN A 47 -5.19 -2.89 15.81
C GLN A 47 -6.68 -3.14 15.99
N THR A 48 -7.28 -2.60 17.05
CA THR A 48 -8.71 -2.73 17.32
C THR A 48 -9.53 -1.93 16.32
N LEU A 49 -9.11 -0.70 15.99
CA LEU A 49 -9.71 0.10 14.92
C LEU A 49 -9.65 -0.66 13.59
N ALA A 50 -8.48 -1.16 13.19
CA ALA A 50 -8.32 -1.91 11.94
C ALA A 50 -9.28 -3.11 11.88
N ALA A 51 -9.38 -3.87 12.99
CA ALA A 51 -10.28 -5.01 13.07
C ALA A 51 -11.75 -4.59 12.96
N VAL A 52 -12.20 -3.60 13.74
CA VAL A 52 -13.58 -3.14 13.74
C VAL A 52 -13.97 -2.60 12.37
N PHE A 53 -13.18 -1.71 11.77
CA PHE A 53 -13.46 -1.18 10.43
C PHE A 53 -13.53 -2.31 9.40
N GLN A 54 -12.56 -3.23 9.40
CA GLN A 54 -12.55 -4.35 8.47
C GLN A 54 -13.79 -5.25 8.63
N SER A 55 -14.18 -5.59 9.85
CA SER A 55 -15.37 -6.40 10.11
C SER A 55 -16.65 -5.71 9.69
N MET A 56 -16.74 -4.40 9.93
CA MET A 56 -17.92 -3.61 9.57
C MET A 56 -18.06 -3.46 8.05
N TYR A 57 -16.96 -3.27 7.32
CA TYR A 57 -16.96 -3.31 5.85
C TYR A 57 -17.38 -4.67 5.30
N LYS A 58 -16.79 -5.76 5.83
CA LYS A 58 -17.21 -7.14 5.47
C LYS A 58 -18.68 -7.40 5.76
N LYS A 59 -19.24 -6.78 6.82
CA LYS A 59 -20.66 -6.88 7.14
C LYS A 59 -21.53 -6.08 6.18
N ALA A 60 -21.09 -4.88 5.79
CA ALA A 60 -21.78 -4.05 4.81
C ALA A 60 -21.81 -4.71 3.42
N SER A 61 -20.76 -5.44 3.04
CA SER A 61 -20.70 -6.16 1.75
C SER A 61 -21.57 -7.42 1.70
N GLN A 62 -22.10 -7.91 2.83
CA GLN A 62 -22.89 -9.15 2.88
C GLN A 62 -24.33 -9.01 2.36
N GLY A 63 -24.75 -7.84 1.85
CA GLY A 63 -26.03 -7.64 1.15
C GLY A 63 -27.29 -7.68 2.04
N ASP A 64 -27.27 -8.45 3.12
CA ASP A 64 -28.40 -8.69 4.03
C ASP A 64 -28.48 -7.68 5.20
N CYS A 65 -27.57 -6.71 5.24
CA CYS A 65 -27.39 -5.82 6.40
C CYS A 65 -27.60 -4.35 5.99
N GLU A 66 -28.83 -3.87 6.14
CA GLU A 66 -29.17 -2.46 5.89
C GLU A 66 -28.88 -1.64 7.17
N PHE A 67 -27.62 -1.22 7.32
CA PHE A 67 -27.19 -0.32 8.39
C PHE A 67 -26.33 0.81 7.82
N ASN A 68 -26.34 1.96 8.51
CA ASN A 68 -25.46 3.05 8.13
C ASN A 68 -24.08 2.87 8.79
N LEU A 69 -23.06 2.65 7.96
CA LEU A 69 -21.70 2.37 8.43
C LEU A 69 -21.09 3.49 9.28
N ILE A 70 -21.28 4.75 8.87
CA ILE A 70 -20.76 5.93 9.58
C ILE A 70 -21.44 6.05 10.94
N ASP A 71 -22.77 5.97 10.94
CA ASP A 71 -23.57 6.08 12.15
C ASP A 71 -23.23 4.98 13.17
N THR A 72 -23.00 3.76 12.69
CA THR A 72 -22.64 2.63 13.56
C THR A 72 -21.21 2.74 14.11
N LEU A 73 -20.25 3.21 13.31
CA LEU A 73 -18.84 3.29 13.71
C LEU A 73 -18.53 4.50 14.60
N VAL A 74 -18.97 5.70 14.19
CA VAL A 74 -18.56 6.97 14.80
C VAL A 74 -19.75 7.86 15.16
N GLY A 75 -20.94 7.56 14.63
CA GLY A 75 -22.16 8.34 14.89
C GLY A 75 -22.15 9.65 14.12
N PHE A 76 -23.28 10.03 13.53
CA PHE A 76 -23.34 11.19 12.64
C PHE A 76 -22.85 12.49 13.27
N ASP A 77 -23.23 12.76 14.52
CA ASP A 77 -22.92 14.02 15.19
C ASP A 77 -21.42 14.22 15.45
N SER A 78 -20.67 13.13 15.61
CA SER A 78 -19.24 13.20 15.93
C SER A 78 -18.33 12.71 14.78
N ALA A 79 -18.90 12.22 13.68
CA ALA A 79 -18.16 11.59 12.59
C ALA A 79 -17.04 12.47 12.04
N GLU A 80 -17.35 13.74 11.72
CA GLU A 80 -16.37 14.68 11.19
C GLU A 80 -15.21 14.89 12.16
N GLN A 81 -15.50 15.28 13.41
CA GLN A 81 -14.49 15.53 14.43
C GLN A 81 -13.61 14.29 14.70
N ARG A 82 -14.24 13.11 14.83
CA ARG A 82 -13.56 11.85 15.14
C ARG A 82 -12.67 11.39 13.99
N MET A 83 -13.17 11.48 12.76
CA MET A 83 -12.37 11.13 11.58
C MET A 83 -11.23 12.12 11.34
N THR A 84 -11.44 13.42 11.56
CA THR A 84 -10.36 14.42 11.52
C THR A 84 -9.27 14.11 12.54
N THR A 85 -9.66 13.80 13.78
CA THR A 85 -8.71 13.42 14.85
C THR A 85 -7.93 12.16 14.47
N LEU A 86 -8.60 11.13 13.96
CA LEU A 86 -7.96 9.91 13.49
C LEU A 86 -6.94 10.19 12.37
N MET A 87 -7.31 11.01 11.38
CA MET A 87 -6.41 11.36 10.27
C MET A 87 -5.21 12.18 10.73
N GLN A 88 -5.38 13.07 11.70
CA GLN A 88 -4.26 13.79 12.33
C GLN A 88 -3.28 12.84 13.02
N HIS A 89 -3.79 11.86 13.80
CA HIS A 89 -2.94 10.83 14.40
C HIS A 89 -2.21 10.01 13.34
N CYS A 90 -2.90 9.57 12.29
CA CYS A 90 -2.29 8.85 11.18
C CYS A 90 -1.15 9.64 10.53
N ASN A 91 -1.37 10.92 10.22
CA ASN A 91 -0.35 11.80 9.65
C ASN A 91 0.87 11.94 10.58
N ASN A 92 0.63 12.11 11.88
CA ASN A 92 1.70 12.19 12.87
C ASN A 92 2.51 10.89 12.95
N PHE A 93 1.86 9.73 12.92
CA PHE A 93 2.55 8.44 12.97
C PHE A 93 3.40 8.19 11.72
N LEU A 94 2.90 8.53 10.53
CA LEU A 94 3.61 8.33 9.27
C LEU A 94 4.85 9.23 9.15
N THR A 95 4.73 10.50 9.56
CA THR A 95 5.77 11.52 9.40
C THR A 95 6.74 11.61 10.58
N GLY A 96 6.31 11.17 11.77
CA GLY A 96 7.11 11.22 13.00
C GLY A 96 8.11 10.09 13.15
N GLU A 97 8.93 10.22 14.20
CA GLU A 97 9.93 9.23 14.64
C GLU A 97 9.28 8.11 15.46
N TYR A 98 8.46 7.31 14.79
CA TYR A 98 7.79 6.14 15.38
C TYR A 98 8.34 4.83 14.81
N PRO A 99 8.23 3.71 15.55
CA PRO A 99 8.64 2.40 15.05
C PRO A 99 7.94 2.04 13.73
N ASP A 100 8.66 1.39 12.81
CA ASP A 100 8.12 1.00 11.50
C ASP A 100 6.88 0.11 11.61
N SER A 101 6.79 -0.71 12.66
CA SER A 101 5.60 -1.54 12.93
C SER A 101 4.34 -0.69 13.15
N LEU A 102 4.46 0.49 13.77
CA LEU A 102 3.36 1.41 13.96
C LEU A 102 2.98 2.10 12.63
N LYS A 103 3.97 2.49 11.82
CA LYS A 103 3.74 3.05 10.49
C LYS A 103 3.04 2.05 9.56
N SER A 104 3.49 0.80 9.54
CA SER A 104 2.82 -0.30 8.83
C SER A 104 1.38 -0.48 9.28
N LEU A 105 1.12 -0.46 10.58
CA LEU A 105 -0.23 -0.61 11.11
C LEU A 105 -1.13 0.57 10.74
N CYS A 106 -0.59 1.79 10.74
CA CYS A 106 -1.28 2.99 10.29
C CYS A 106 -1.65 2.92 8.80
N LEU A 107 -0.70 2.55 7.93
CA LEU A 107 -0.96 2.36 6.50
C LEU A 107 -1.99 1.26 6.25
N LYS A 108 -1.92 0.16 7.01
CA LYS A 108 -2.91 -0.91 6.95
C LYS A 108 -4.32 -0.41 7.31
N LEU A 109 -4.46 0.42 8.36
CA LEU A 109 -5.75 1.00 8.71
C LEU A 109 -6.27 1.91 7.58
N LEU A 110 -5.42 2.78 7.02
CA LEU A 110 -5.80 3.65 5.91
C LEU A 110 -6.22 2.84 4.67
N LEU A 111 -5.48 1.79 4.32
CA LEU A 111 -5.84 0.88 3.24
C LEU A 111 -7.18 0.20 3.51
N ILE A 112 -7.44 -0.29 4.73
CA ILE A 112 -8.75 -0.87 5.11
C ILE A 112 -9.87 0.15 4.90
N ILE A 113 -9.66 1.42 5.30
CA ILE A 113 -10.65 2.48 5.11
C ILE A 113 -10.86 2.75 3.62
N THR A 114 -9.80 2.82 2.81
CA THR A 114 -9.89 3.15 1.39
C THR A 114 -10.51 2.01 0.56
N THR A 115 -10.11 0.75 0.82
CA THR A 115 -10.55 -0.44 0.07
C THR A 115 -11.71 -1.17 0.72
N GLY A 116 -12.42 -0.52 1.64
CA GLY A 116 -13.49 -1.17 2.41
C GLY A 116 -14.74 -1.54 1.58
N MET A 117 -14.93 -0.91 0.42
CA MET A 117 -16.02 -1.19 -0.51
C MET A 117 -15.46 -1.60 -1.87
N ASP A 118 -16.16 -2.47 -2.59
CA ASP A 118 -15.75 -2.92 -3.93
C ASP A 118 -15.65 -1.76 -4.93
N ASN A 119 -16.56 -0.78 -4.81
CA ASN A 119 -16.50 0.46 -5.56
C ASN A 119 -15.98 1.60 -4.67
N LEU A 120 -14.79 2.11 -4.99
CA LEU A 120 -14.16 3.22 -4.30
C LEU A 120 -15.08 4.44 -4.19
N ASN A 121 -15.85 4.77 -5.24
CA ASN A 121 -16.68 5.98 -5.28
C ASN A 121 -17.89 5.91 -4.34
N GLN A 122 -18.28 4.71 -3.91
CA GLN A 122 -19.39 4.47 -2.99
C GLN A 122 -18.96 4.49 -1.51
N ASN A 123 -17.66 4.57 -1.24
CA ASN A 123 -17.14 4.55 0.12
C ASN A 123 -17.27 5.92 0.78
N SER A 124 -18.33 6.15 1.55
CA SER A 124 -18.57 7.42 2.24
C SER A 124 -17.52 7.74 3.30
N LEU A 125 -16.90 6.74 3.93
CA LEU A 125 -15.82 7.00 4.91
C LEU A 125 -14.54 7.53 4.25
N LEU A 126 -14.32 7.20 2.97
CA LEU A 126 -13.19 7.69 2.20
C LEU A 126 -13.27 9.21 1.99
N GLU A 127 -14.47 9.81 1.97
CA GLU A 127 -14.66 11.26 1.90
C GLU A 127 -13.92 11.98 3.04
N TYR A 128 -13.95 11.43 4.27
CA TYR A 128 -13.22 12.00 5.40
C TYR A 128 -11.70 11.93 5.22
N VAL A 129 -11.18 10.88 4.59
CA VAL A 129 -9.73 10.78 4.28
C VAL A 129 -9.34 11.81 3.21
N MET A 130 -10.22 12.03 2.22
CA MET A 130 -10.00 13.03 1.18
C MET A 130 -9.95 14.45 1.74
N VAL A 131 -10.86 14.79 2.66
CA VAL A 131 -10.95 16.12 3.30
C VAL A 131 -9.77 16.38 4.24
N ASN A 132 -9.43 15.41 5.08
CA ASN A 132 -8.41 15.61 6.13
C ASN A 132 -6.97 15.46 5.63
N GLY A 133 -6.77 14.90 4.42
CA GLY A 133 -5.52 14.94 3.67
C GLY A 133 -4.38 14.12 4.27
N VAL A 134 -4.02 13.01 3.63
CA VAL A 134 -2.83 12.20 3.95
C VAL A 134 -1.71 12.33 2.90
N PHE A 135 -1.93 13.14 1.86
CA PHE A 135 -1.01 13.28 0.73
C PHE A 135 0.43 13.61 1.15
N GLU A 136 0.63 14.67 1.94
CA GLU A 136 1.98 15.12 2.32
C GLU A 136 2.74 14.05 3.10
N SER A 137 2.04 13.33 3.98
CA SER A 137 2.61 12.21 4.75
C SER A 137 3.09 11.08 3.85
N LEU A 138 2.34 10.76 2.78
CA LEU A 138 2.72 9.75 1.81
C LEU A 138 3.90 10.20 0.94
N ILE A 139 3.94 11.46 0.51
CA ILE A 139 5.08 12.01 -0.23
C ILE A 139 6.35 12.02 0.64
N GLN A 140 6.24 12.44 1.91
CA GLN A 140 7.35 12.40 2.85
C GLN A 140 7.87 10.98 3.07
N LEU A 141 6.97 9.99 3.15
CA LEU A 141 7.34 8.58 3.25
C LEU A 141 8.16 8.11 2.05
N LEU A 142 7.76 8.47 0.83
CA LEU A 142 8.46 8.10 -0.41
C LEU A 142 9.79 8.81 -0.59
N ARG A 143 9.91 10.03 -0.07
CA ARG A 143 11.16 10.81 -0.10
C ARG A 143 12.30 10.17 0.70
N HIS A 144 12.01 9.55 1.84
CA HIS A 144 13.05 8.99 2.72
C HIS A 144 13.34 7.52 2.37
N THR A 145 14.59 7.22 1.98
CA THR A 145 15.02 5.87 1.55
C THR A 145 14.62 4.76 2.53
N ALA A 146 14.89 4.91 3.83
CA ALA A 146 14.57 3.89 4.82
C ALA A 146 13.05 3.60 4.91
N SER A 147 12.25 4.67 4.94
CA SER A 147 10.79 4.58 5.04
C SER A 147 10.18 4.04 3.76
N ARG A 148 10.67 4.51 2.60
CA ARG A 148 10.28 4.01 1.27
C ARG A 148 10.54 2.52 1.12
N ASN A 149 11.69 2.03 1.55
CA ASN A 149 12.04 0.61 1.39
C ASN A 149 11.11 -0.30 2.21
N ARG A 150 10.62 0.18 3.36
CA ARG A 150 9.73 -0.59 4.25
C ARG A 150 8.26 -0.43 3.92
N HIS A 151 7.84 0.76 3.49
CA HIS A 151 6.44 1.15 3.43
C HIS A 151 6.00 1.71 2.07
N GLY A 152 6.92 1.83 1.12
CA GLY A 152 6.68 2.48 -0.16
C GLY A 152 5.59 1.81 -0.97
N ASN A 153 5.51 0.46 -0.96
CA ASN A 153 4.46 -0.28 -1.66
C ASN A 153 3.06 0.12 -1.17
N ASP A 154 2.82 0.07 0.13
CA ASP A 154 1.54 0.46 0.74
C ASP A 154 1.25 1.96 0.49
N GLY A 155 2.29 2.81 0.54
CA GLY A 155 2.18 4.24 0.28
C GLY A 155 1.80 4.56 -1.16
N VAL A 156 2.44 3.93 -2.15
CA VAL A 156 2.12 4.08 -3.58
C VAL A 156 0.72 3.53 -3.88
N LEU A 157 0.37 2.37 -3.32
CA LEU A 157 -0.97 1.79 -3.48
C LEU A 157 -2.05 2.73 -2.94
N LEU A 158 -1.89 3.21 -1.70
CA LEU A 158 -2.84 4.13 -1.08
C LEU A 158 -2.95 5.43 -1.87
N LEU A 159 -1.83 6.03 -2.29
CA LEU A 159 -1.84 7.24 -3.10
C LEU A 159 -2.57 7.02 -4.44
N THR A 160 -2.35 5.87 -5.09
CA THR A 160 -3.02 5.50 -6.34
C THR A 160 -4.53 5.39 -6.16
N LEU A 161 -4.99 4.74 -5.08
CA LEU A 161 -6.41 4.61 -4.77
C LEU A 161 -7.06 5.98 -4.51
N LEU A 162 -6.37 6.86 -3.77
CA LEU A 162 -6.86 8.21 -3.46
C LEU A 162 -6.93 9.10 -4.71
N VAL A 163 -5.98 8.99 -5.64
CA VAL A 163 -6.00 9.68 -6.94
C VAL A 163 -7.15 9.19 -7.83
N ASN A 164 -7.53 7.92 -7.74
CA ASN A 164 -8.60 7.34 -8.54
C ASN A 164 -10.01 7.58 -7.97
N TYR A 165 -10.14 7.96 -6.69
CA TYR A 165 -11.42 8.23 -6.06
C TYR A 165 -12.16 9.39 -6.75
N ARG A 166 -13.38 9.13 -7.25
CA ARG A 166 -14.25 10.08 -7.96
C ARG A 166 -13.54 10.90 -9.04
N LYS A 167 -12.47 10.36 -9.63
CA LYS A 167 -11.59 11.05 -10.61
C LYS A 167 -12.35 11.70 -11.77
N HIS A 168 -13.49 11.13 -12.17
CA HIS A 168 -14.30 11.61 -13.30
C HIS A 168 -15.60 12.30 -12.86
N GLU A 169 -15.90 12.32 -11.56
CA GLU A 169 -17.17 12.82 -11.02
C GLU A 169 -17.00 14.17 -10.32
N SER A 170 -15.85 14.41 -9.67
CA SER A 170 -15.57 15.64 -8.94
C SER A 170 -14.10 16.03 -8.97
N ALA A 171 -13.80 17.27 -8.57
CA ALA A 171 -12.43 17.75 -8.46
C ALA A 171 -11.71 17.02 -7.32
N ASN A 172 -10.83 16.08 -7.69
CA ASN A 172 -10.03 15.33 -6.72
C ASN A 172 -8.75 16.11 -6.36
N PRO A 173 -8.54 16.50 -5.09
CA PRO A 173 -7.37 17.27 -4.67
C PRO A 173 -6.05 16.49 -4.79
N TYR A 174 -6.07 15.16 -4.74
CA TYR A 174 -4.86 14.32 -4.90
C TYR A 174 -4.38 14.33 -6.35
N ILE A 175 -5.28 14.43 -7.32
CA ILE A 175 -4.92 14.61 -8.74
C ILE A 175 -4.17 15.93 -8.91
N VAL A 176 -4.71 17.02 -8.35
CA VAL A 176 -4.08 18.36 -8.43
C VAL A 176 -2.73 18.37 -7.73
N LYS A 177 -2.65 17.83 -6.51
CA LYS A 177 -1.40 17.76 -5.76
C LYS A 177 -0.33 16.92 -6.44
N LEU A 178 -0.71 15.77 -7.00
CA LEU A 178 0.23 14.91 -7.73
C LEU A 178 0.70 15.56 -9.04
N SER A 179 -0.15 16.30 -9.75
CA SER A 179 0.23 16.92 -11.03
C SER A 179 1.20 18.10 -10.88
N ILE A 180 1.14 18.81 -9.75
CA ILE A 180 2.06 19.92 -9.44
C ILE A 180 3.24 19.51 -8.55
N LEU A 181 3.34 18.22 -8.18
CA LEU A 181 4.42 17.73 -7.33
C LEU A 181 5.77 17.91 -8.04
N ASP A 182 6.66 18.68 -7.41
CA ASP A 182 7.99 19.02 -7.94
C ASP A 182 9.13 18.51 -7.04
N ASP A 183 8.81 17.62 -6.09
CA ASP A 183 9.83 16.97 -5.25
C ASP A 183 10.45 15.79 -6.01
N GLU A 184 11.58 16.04 -6.66
CA GLU A 184 12.33 15.04 -7.43
C GLU A 184 12.69 13.80 -6.59
N LEU A 185 13.02 13.97 -5.31
CA LEU A 185 13.37 12.85 -4.43
C LEU A 185 12.15 11.95 -4.18
N ALA A 186 10.98 12.56 -3.94
CA ALA A 186 9.75 11.81 -3.76
C ALA A 186 9.31 11.12 -5.06
N LEU A 187 9.42 11.79 -6.22
CA LEU A 187 9.10 11.21 -7.52
C LEU A 187 10.03 10.04 -7.88
N ASN A 188 11.33 10.19 -7.63
CA ASN A 188 12.30 9.10 -7.79
C ASN A 188 12.00 7.94 -6.84
N GLY A 189 11.66 8.24 -5.59
CA GLY A 189 11.21 7.24 -4.62
C GLY A 189 9.96 6.50 -5.07
N TYR A 190 8.97 7.20 -5.61
CA TYR A 190 7.76 6.61 -6.19
C TYR A 190 8.12 5.66 -7.35
N GLY A 191 8.96 6.09 -8.29
CA GLY A 191 9.42 5.28 -9.42
C GLY A 191 10.24 4.06 -9.01
N GLN A 192 11.03 4.18 -7.94
CA GLN A 192 11.84 3.08 -7.39
C GLN A 192 10.97 1.99 -6.76
N VAL A 193 9.90 2.36 -6.05
CA VAL A 193 8.94 1.39 -5.49
C VAL A 193 8.31 0.56 -6.61
N ILE A 194 7.85 1.22 -7.68
CA ILE A 194 7.29 0.53 -8.85
C ILE A 194 8.34 -0.38 -9.48
N SER A 195 9.55 0.15 -9.69
CA SER A 195 10.65 -0.60 -10.30
C SER A 195 11.00 -1.85 -9.50
N SER A 196 11.14 -1.73 -8.19
CA SER A 196 11.45 -2.85 -7.29
C SER A 196 10.42 -3.96 -7.44
N SER A 197 9.14 -3.62 -7.41
CA SER A 197 8.06 -4.60 -7.50
C SER A 197 7.96 -5.26 -8.87
N LEU A 198 8.14 -4.50 -9.96
CA LEU A 198 8.20 -5.08 -11.30
C LEU A 198 9.42 -5.98 -11.48
N THR A 199 10.59 -5.58 -10.96
CA THR A 199 11.81 -6.40 -10.97
C THR A 199 11.62 -7.68 -10.17
N ASP A 200 10.98 -7.63 -9.01
CA ASP A 200 10.70 -8.82 -8.20
C ASP A 200 9.77 -9.78 -8.94
N PHE A 201 8.74 -9.28 -9.64
CA PHE A 201 7.90 -10.11 -10.50
C PHE A 201 8.71 -10.76 -11.64
N CYS A 202 9.50 -9.98 -12.38
CA CYS A 202 10.35 -10.49 -13.45
C CYS A 202 11.30 -11.59 -12.93
N ARG A 203 11.87 -11.40 -11.75
CA ARG A 203 12.77 -12.38 -11.10
C ARG A 203 12.02 -13.65 -10.71
N GLN A 204 10.85 -13.54 -10.09
CA GLN A 204 10.03 -14.68 -9.68
C GLN A 204 9.58 -15.51 -10.90
N PHE A 205 9.19 -14.86 -11.99
CA PHE A 205 8.82 -15.54 -13.23
C PHE A 205 10.00 -16.33 -13.83
N VAL A 206 11.20 -15.74 -13.88
CA VAL A 206 12.40 -16.43 -14.37
C VAL A 206 12.75 -17.62 -13.49
N GLN A 207 12.62 -17.49 -12.16
CA GLN A 207 12.84 -18.58 -11.22
C GLN A 207 11.84 -19.72 -11.42
N GLN A 208 10.55 -19.42 -11.53
CA GLN A 208 9.51 -20.43 -11.81
C GLN A 208 9.80 -21.18 -13.11
N LYS A 209 10.16 -20.48 -14.20
CA LYS A 209 10.49 -21.12 -15.47
C LYS A 209 11.71 -22.05 -15.35
N ALA A 210 12.72 -21.66 -14.58
CA ALA A 210 13.90 -22.50 -14.32
C ALA A 210 13.58 -23.72 -13.45
N GLU A 211 12.71 -23.57 -12.44
CA GLU A 211 12.25 -24.66 -11.58
C GLU A 211 11.38 -25.67 -12.35
N VAL A 212 10.50 -25.22 -13.26
CA VAL A 212 9.71 -26.09 -14.15
C VAL A 212 10.62 -26.89 -15.08
N GLN A 213 11.61 -26.25 -15.71
CA GLN A 213 12.58 -26.94 -16.56
C GLN A 213 13.43 -27.96 -15.79
N THR A 214 13.80 -27.64 -14.54
CA THR A 214 14.59 -28.55 -13.69
C THR A 214 13.72 -29.68 -13.11
N SER A 215 12.47 -29.39 -12.74
CA SER A 215 11.49 -30.34 -12.20
C SER A 215 10.99 -31.33 -13.25
N TRP A 216 10.89 -30.93 -14.52
CA TRP A 216 10.59 -31.86 -15.61
C TRP A 216 11.70 -32.91 -15.80
N LEU A 217 12.96 -32.57 -15.53
CA LEU A 217 14.07 -33.52 -15.62
C LEU A 217 14.13 -34.47 -14.42
N SER A 218 13.70 -34.05 -13.23
CA SER A 218 13.66 -34.91 -12.03
C SER A 218 12.35 -35.71 -11.87
N SER A 219 11.24 -35.27 -12.48
CA SER A 219 9.91 -35.87 -12.28
C SER A 219 9.55 -36.97 -13.30
N LEU A 220 10.40 -37.22 -14.30
CA LEU A 220 10.25 -38.37 -15.21
C LEU A 220 10.28 -39.73 -14.48
N THR A 221 10.66 -39.77 -13.20
CA THR A 221 10.63 -41.01 -12.40
C THR A 221 9.42 -41.13 -11.45
N SER A 222 8.54 -40.14 -11.29
CA SER A 222 7.53 -40.23 -10.19
C SER A 222 6.08 -39.81 -10.41
N MET A 223 5.64 -38.96 -11.35
CA MET A 223 4.22 -38.53 -11.30
C MET A 223 3.60 -38.23 -12.67
N VAL A 224 2.84 -39.19 -13.19
CA VAL A 224 1.77 -38.91 -14.15
C VAL A 224 0.54 -38.45 -13.35
N GLY A 225 0.12 -37.19 -13.54
CA GLY A 225 -1.30 -36.83 -13.34
C GLY A 225 -1.71 -35.72 -12.36
N SER A 226 -0.83 -34.85 -11.84
CA SER A 226 -1.32 -33.78 -10.90
C SER A 226 -0.72 -32.36 -11.03
N MET A 227 0.17 -32.07 -11.99
CA MET A 227 0.90 -30.79 -11.99
C MET A 227 0.18 -29.61 -12.68
N PHE A 228 -0.96 -29.81 -13.36
CA PHE A 228 -1.48 -28.76 -14.26
C PHE A 228 -2.53 -27.80 -13.67
N ILE A 229 -2.89 -27.92 -12.39
CA ILE A 229 -4.08 -27.20 -11.83
C ILE A 229 -3.70 -26.14 -10.78
N GLY A 230 -2.44 -26.04 -10.33
CA GLY A 230 -2.02 -25.07 -9.31
C GLY A 230 -1.27 -23.82 -9.82
N GLU A 231 -0.68 -23.87 -11.02
CA GLU A 231 0.21 -22.80 -11.53
C GLU A 231 -0.54 -21.59 -12.08
N GLU A 232 -1.69 -21.80 -12.75
CA GLU A 232 -2.47 -20.69 -13.32
C GLU A 232 -3.05 -19.75 -12.25
N GLU A 233 -3.49 -20.28 -11.10
CA GLU A 233 -4.07 -19.44 -10.03
C GLU A 233 -3.01 -18.57 -9.35
N ALA A 234 -1.83 -19.12 -9.02
CA ALA A 234 -0.75 -18.36 -8.38
C ALA A 234 -0.20 -17.26 -9.29
N ASN A 235 -0.02 -17.57 -10.59
CA ASN A 235 0.47 -16.60 -11.57
C ASN A 235 -0.58 -15.49 -11.81
N ASN A 236 -1.88 -15.85 -11.89
CA ASN A 236 -2.96 -14.87 -11.97
C ASN A 236 -3.04 -13.97 -10.71
N GLN A 237 -2.76 -14.49 -9.51
CA GLN A 237 -2.76 -13.69 -8.29
C GLN A 237 -1.62 -12.67 -8.27
N GLN A 238 -0.41 -13.05 -8.72
CA GLN A 238 0.74 -12.14 -8.81
C GLN A 238 0.55 -11.06 -9.88
N VAL A 239 0.01 -11.44 -11.05
CA VAL A 239 -0.35 -10.48 -12.10
C VAL A 239 -1.40 -9.48 -11.57
N ARG A 240 -2.41 -9.94 -10.82
CA ARG A 240 -3.41 -9.06 -10.18
C ARG A 240 -2.79 -8.09 -9.16
N ALA A 241 -1.81 -8.51 -8.37
CA ALA A 241 -1.12 -7.61 -7.43
C ALA A 241 -0.35 -6.50 -8.16
N ASN A 242 0.25 -6.81 -9.31
CA ASN A 242 0.95 -5.82 -10.14
C ASN A 242 -0.01 -4.83 -10.83
N ASN A 243 -1.27 -5.17 -11.07
CA ASN A 243 -2.24 -4.25 -11.69
C ASN A 243 -2.34 -2.92 -10.95
N ALA A 244 -2.26 -2.93 -9.61
CA ALA A 244 -2.33 -1.71 -8.83
C ALA A 244 -1.09 -0.81 -9.02
N LEU A 245 0.10 -1.41 -9.14
CA LEU A 245 1.34 -0.68 -9.39
C LEU A 245 1.49 -0.23 -10.84
N LEU A 246 0.93 -0.99 -11.79
CA LEU A 246 0.81 -0.56 -13.18
C LEU A 246 -0.14 0.62 -13.32
N LEU A 247 -1.26 0.60 -12.58
CA LEU A 247 -2.14 1.76 -12.47
C LEU A 247 -1.40 2.94 -11.82
N ALA A 248 -0.61 2.69 -10.78
CA ALA A 248 0.22 3.72 -10.14
C ALA A 248 1.22 4.36 -11.13
N LEU A 249 1.85 3.54 -11.98
CA LEU A 249 2.76 3.97 -13.04
C LEU A 249 2.04 4.82 -14.09
N TYR A 250 0.88 4.36 -14.55
CA TYR A 250 0.04 5.06 -15.50
C TYR A 250 -0.38 6.43 -14.96
N GLU A 251 -0.92 6.48 -13.74
CA GLU A 251 -1.38 7.72 -13.11
C GLU A 251 -0.23 8.71 -12.89
N ALA A 252 0.91 8.26 -12.36
CA ALA A 252 2.07 9.13 -12.14
C ALA A 252 2.61 9.72 -13.45
N THR A 253 2.71 8.91 -14.50
CA THR A 253 3.19 9.34 -15.83
C THR A 253 2.20 10.28 -16.51
N HIS A 254 0.89 10.02 -16.35
CA HIS A 254 -0.15 10.80 -16.99
C HIS A 254 -0.38 12.16 -16.29
N LEU A 255 -0.30 12.17 -14.96
CA LEU A 255 -0.62 13.35 -14.15
C LEU A 255 0.58 14.28 -13.95
N ASN A 256 1.79 13.73 -13.83
CA ASN A 256 2.97 14.51 -13.46
C ASN A 256 4.01 14.53 -14.60
N ARG A 257 4.22 15.71 -15.19
CA ARG A 257 5.20 15.91 -16.27
C ARG A 257 6.65 15.66 -15.83
N ASN A 258 6.98 15.91 -14.58
CA ASN A 258 8.33 15.72 -14.04
C ASN A 258 8.64 14.23 -13.88
N PHE A 259 7.64 13.39 -13.64
CA PHE A 259 7.78 11.93 -13.54
C PHE A 259 8.27 11.29 -14.86
N VAL A 260 8.08 11.94 -16.01
CA VAL A 260 8.62 11.47 -17.30
C VAL A 260 10.14 11.34 -17.25
N THR A 261 10.82 12.22 -16.51
CA THR A 261 12.27 12.14 -16.34
C THR A 261 12.67 10.94 -15.47
N THR A 262 11.94 10.68 -14.38
CA THR A 262 12.09 9.48 -13.55
C THR A 262 11.88 8.19 -14.37
N LEU A 263 10.95 8.21 -15.33
CA LEU A 263 10.65 7.07 -16.19
C LEU A 263 11.75 6.82 -17.25
N ALA A 264 12.26 7.87 -17.88
CA ALA A 264 13.16 7.76 -19.04
C ALA A 264 14.64 7.57 -18.65
N PHE A 265 15.08 8.19 -17.54
CA PHE A 265 16.47 8.19 -17.13
C PHE A 265 16.77 7.11 -16.10
N THR A 266 17.99 6.57 -16.16
CA THR A 266 18.49 5.68 -15.12
C THR A 266 18.67 6.46 -13.82
N GLN A 267 17.92 6.07 -12.80
CA GLN A 267 17.95 6.69 -11.48
C GLN A 267 18.91 5.92 -10.57
N SER A 268 19.66 6.62 -9.73
CA SER A 268 20.56 6.03 -8.72
C SER A 268 20.29 6.69 -7.38
N ASP A 269 20.27 5.91 -6.30
CA ASP A 269 19.95 6.36 -4.93
C ASP A 269 21.06 7.26 -4.30
N THR A 270 22.06 7.66 -5.09
CA THR A 270 23.19 8.45 -4.63
C THR A 270 22.85 9.94 -4.62
N SER A 271 22.64 10.48 -3.42
CA SER A 271 22.80 11.90 -3.09
C SER A 271 24.25 12.39 -3.19
N ALA A 272 25.16 11.57 -3.74
CA ALA A 272 26.55 11.91 -3.98
C ALA A 272 26.78 12.09 -5.49
N PRO A 273 27.54 13.13 -5.92
CA PRO A 273 27.90 13.32 -7.31
C PRO A 273 28.69 12.11 -7.82
N PRO A 274 28.64 11.81 -9.14
CA PRO A 274 29.43 10.73 -9.71
C PRO A 274 30.91 11.06 -9.50
N SER A 275 31.53 10.40 -8.54
CA SER A 275 32.98 10.50 -8.35
C SER A 275 33.64 9.85 -9.57
N PRO A 276 34.59 10.51 -10.24
CA PRO A 276 35.26 9.93 -11.38
C PRO A 276 36.02 8.68 -10.92
N ASN A 277 35.61 7.54 -11.46
CA ASN A 277 36.19 6.25 -11.16
C ASN A 277 37.58 6.19 -11.83
N ASN A 278 38.64 6.57 -11.10
CA ASN A 278 40.02 6.29 -11.50
C ASN A 278 40.97 6.42 -10.32
N THR A 279 41.27 5.30 -9.65
CA THR A 279 42.62 4.77 -9.36
C THR A 279 42.47 3.54 -8.45
N LEU A 280 42.60 2.36 -9.02
CA LEU A 280 42.71 1.09 -8.31
C LEU A 280 44.05 1.03 -7.56
N GLY A 281 44.00 1.04 -6.22
CA GLY A 281 45.10 0.57 -5.36
C GLY A 281 44.92 -0.94 -5.08
N PRO A 282 45.99 -1.76 -5.08
CA PRO A 282 45.89 -3.22 -5.14
C PRO A 282 45.48 -3.92 -3.82
N ASN A 283 44.74 -3.27 -2.91
CA ASN A 283 44.46 -3.82 -1.57
C ASN A 283 43.05 -3.52 -1.02
N ALA A 284 42.02 -3.44 -1.87
CA ALA A 284 40.64 -3.36 -1.40
C ALA A 284 40.00 -4.76 -1.36
N THR A 285 39.86 -5.31 -0.16
CA THR A 285 39.02 -6.49 0.13
C THR A 285 37.59 -6.23 -0.32
N ALA A 286 37.04 -7.12 -1.16
CA ALA A 286 35.67 -7.07 -1.63
C ALA A 286 34.67 -7.12 -0.44
N PRO A 287 33.62 -6.28 -0.41
CA PRO A 287 32.57 -6.42 0.59
C PRO A 287 31.78 -7.71 0.36
N THR A 288 31.63 -8.51 1.40
CA THR A 288 30.97 -9.84 1.43
C THR A 288 29.45 -9.77 1.67
N GLN A 289 28.77 -8.71 1.28
CA GLN A 289 27.30 -8.64 1.37
C GLN A 289 26.66 -8.61 -0.02
N PRO A 290 25.61 -9.41 -0.28
CA PRO A 290 24.84 -9.28 -1.50
C PRO A 290 24.27 -7.85 -1.55
N PRO A 291 24.38 -7.13 -2.67
CA PRO A 291 23.85 -5.78 -2.78
C PRO A 291 22.35 -5.79 -2.57
N ASP A 292 21.85 -4.96 -1.65
CA ASP A 292 20.43 -4.67 -1.53
C ASP A 292 19.93 -4.20 -2.90
N ILE A 293 19.02 -4.98 -3.51
CA ILE A 293 18.49 -4.77 -4.88
C ILE A 293 17.94 -3.35 -5.07
N ILE A 294 17.56 -2.70 -3.97
CA ILE A 294 16.99 -1.35 -3.95
C ILE A 294 18.06 -0.27 -4.18
N THR A 295 19.36 -0.56 -4.03
CA THR A 295 20.45 0.43 -4.20
C THR A 295 21.05 0.48 -5.60
N GLN A 296 20.65 -0.43 -6.50
CA GLN A 296 21.17 -0.44 -7.87
C GLN A 296 20.49 0.63 -8.75
N PRO A 297 21.24 1.22 -9.68
CA PRO A 297 20.65 2.12 -10.65
C PRO A 297 19.56 1.41 -11.45
N PHE A 298 18.36 1.96 -11.48
CA PHE A 298 17.22 1.37 -12.18
C PHE A 298 16.77 2.24 -13.35
N ASN A 299 16.34 1.61 -14.43
CA ASN A 299 15.65 2.27 -15.53
C ASN A 299 14.22 1.74 -15.57
N LEU A 300 13.27 2.54 -15.08
CA LEU A 300 11.89 2.13 -14.90
C LEU A 300 11.24 1.74 -16.24
N LEU A 301 11.52 2.49 -17.31
CA LEU A 301 11.02 2.16 -18.65
C LEU A 301 11.54 0.80 -19.13
N ALA A 302 12.83 0.52 -18.97
CA ALA A 302 13.41 -0.76 -19.36
C ALA A 302 12.80 -1.94 -18.58
N ILE A 303 12.62 -1.77 -17.26
CA ILE A 303 11.99 -2.77 -16.38
C ILE A 303 10.53 -2.99 -16.78
N PHE A 304 9.79 -1.91 -17.07
CA PHE A 304 8.41 -1.99 -17.53
C PHE A 304 8.29 -2.73 -18.87
N LEU A 305 9.17 -2.45 -19.84
CA LEU A 305 9.19 -3.16 -21.12
C LEU A 305 9.51 -4.66 -20.94
N GLN A 306 10.43 -4.99 -20.03
CA GLN A 306 10.72 -6.38 -19.68
C GLN A 306 9.49 -7.07 -19.08
N TYR A 307 8.79 -6.41 -18.16
CA TYR A 307 7.53 -6.90 -17.59
C TYR A 307 6.49 -7.17 -18.68
N CYS A 308 6.26 -6.20 -19.58
CA CYS A 308 5.33 -6.38 -20.70
C CYS A 308 5.70 -7.56 -21.60
N SER A 309 7.00 -7.75 -21.87
CA SER A 309 7.48 -8.89 -22.66
C SER A 309 7.23 -10.24 -21.99
N ILE A 310 7.15 -10.30 -20.65
CA ILE A 310 6.83 -11.52 -19.92
C ILE A 310 5.33 -11.80 -19.96
N VAL A 311 4.50 -10.77 -19.73
CA VAL A 311 3.03 -10.93 -19.70
C VAL A 311 2.45 -11.28 -21.07
N MET A 312 3.10 -10.88 -22.15
CA MET A 312 2.66 -11.14 -23.53
C MET A 312 3.11 -12.51 -24.10
N GLN A 313 3.90 -13.29 -23.35
CA GLN A 313 4.32 -14.66 -23.73
C GLN A 313 3.22 -15.67 -23.41
#